data_AF-A0A0R3U3C9-F1
#
_entry.id   AF-A0A0R3U3C9-F1
#
_cell.length_a   1.000
_cell.length_b   1.000
_cell.length_c   1.000
_cell.angle_alpha   90.00
_cell.angle_beta   90.00
_cell.angle_gamma   90.00
#
_symmetry.space_group_name_H-M   'P 1'
#
loop_
_entity.id
_entity.type
_entity.pdbx_description
1 polymer ?
#
loop_
_entity_poly.entity_id
_entity_poly.type
_entity_poly.pdbx_seq_one_letter_code
_entity_poly.pdbx_strand_id
1 'polypeptide(L)'
;MSNWSSTLTYCTRLVTLFSCISYVLSLLLSSGGNAFVWYQRALIANAATSALRLRQRIVEQGSQLHLTQQSLLQLISEDSLHYLLYSVMFLLAPPVTVAIVPIFCFAFLHCLGFTQNLLQLYAGETSSTPSWASKVRSLISKAQNHGVNLLRVVAIHEILLMVVAIVLAFSGRNLLLPFFYYHFLKLRYASRRNPYCRSVCKSSFIRARVRLSV
;
A
#
# COMPACT_ATOMS: atom_id res chain seq x y z
N MET A 1 3.51 6.22 -24.73
CA MET A 1 4.36 6.41 -23.52
C MET A 1 4.50 5.06 -22.84
N SER A 2 5.74 4.58 -22.66
CA SER A 2 6.19 3.23 -22.21
C SER A 2 5.15 2.32 -21.52
N ASN A 3 4.51 1.43 -22.28
CA ASN A 3 3.66 0.34 -21.76
C ASN A 3 4.42 -0.56 -20.78
N TRP A 4 5.73 -0.71 -20.98
CA TRP A 4 6.61 -1.54 -20.16
C TRP A 4 6.66 -1.14 -18.69
N SER A 5 6.67 0.17 -18.42
CA SER A 5 6.78 0.70 -17.06
C SER A 5 5.52 0.37 -16.22
N SER A 6 4.35 0.52 -16.83
CA SER A 6 3.06 0.15 -16.25
C SER A 6 2.95 -1.36 -16.02
N THR A 7 3.39 -2.16 -17.00
CA THR A 7 3.44 -3.62 -16.88
C THR A 7 4.36 -4.07 -15.76
N LEU A 8 5.55 -3.48 -15.63
CA LEU A 8 6.50 -3.81 -14.56
C LEU A 8 5.92 -3.50 -13.17
N THR A 9 5.21 -2.37 -13.05
CA THR A 9 4.53 -1.99 -11.80
C THR A 9 3.37 -2.94 -11.49
N TYR A 10 2.69 -3.46 -12.51
CA TYR A 10 1.66 -4.48 -12.33
C TYR A 10 2.25 -5.82 -11.88
N CYS A 11 3.33 -6.29 -12.52
CA CYS A 11 4.00 -7.53 -12.14
C CYS A 11 4.53 -7.49 -10.71
N THR A 12 5.18 -6.38 -10.31
CA THR A 12 5.66 -6.21 -8.93
C THR A 12 4.53 -6.23 -7.90
N ARG A 13 3.37 -5.64 -8.20
CA ARG A 13 2.17 -5.75 -7.35
C ARG A 13 1.61 -7.17 -7.26
N LEU A 14 1.61 -7.93 -8.34
CA LEU A 14 1.22 -9.34 -8.31
C LEU A 14 2.16 -10.16 -7.41
N VAL A 15 3.47 -9.91 -7.49
CA VAL A 15 4.46 -10.52 -6.58
C VAL A 15 4.20 -10.13 -5.13
N THR A 16 3.86 -8.86 -4.86
CA THR A 16 3.45 -8.41 -3.52
C THR A 16 2.23 -9.19 -3.03
N LEU A 17 1.17 -9.30 -3.83
CA LEU A 17 -0.06 -10.02 -3.47
C LEU A 17 0.21 -11.49 -3.17
N PHE A 18 0.94 -12.16 -4.08
CA PHE A 18 1.32 -13.55 -3.90
C PHE A 18 2.12 -13.76 -2.62
N SER A 19 3.09 -12.88 -2.35
CA SER A 19 3.92 -12.97 -1.14
C SER A 19 3.10 -12.71 0.14
N CYS A 20 2.15 -11.78 0.11
CA CYS A 20 1.24 -11.53 1.24
C CYS A 20 0.35 -12.75 1.54
N ILE A 21 -0.22 -13.37 0.49
CA ILE A 21 -1.06 -14.55 0.63
C ILE A 21 -0.23 -15.73 1.17
N SER A 22 0.95 -15.98 0.60
CA SER A 22 1.86 -17.04 1.05
C SER A 22 2.34 -16.83 2.48
N TYR A 23 2.54 -15.57 2.90
CA TYR A 23 2.87 -15.24 4.29
C TYR A 23 1.74 -15.63 5.26
N VAL A 24 0.50 -15.21 4.96
CA VAL A 24 -0.68 -15.54 5.78
C VAL A 24 -0.90 -17.06 5.79
N LEU A 25 -0.78 -17.72 4.64
CA LEU A 25 -0.91 -19.16 4.53
C LEU A 25 0.14 -19.89 5.37
N SER A 26 1.40 -19.47 5.32
CA SER A 26 2.48 -20.06 6.13
C SER A 26 2.26 -19.87 7.63
N LEU A 27 1.65 -18.75 8.04
CA LEU A 27 1.25 -18.52 9.43
C LEU A 27 0.10 -19.44 9.86
N LEU A 28 -0.90 -19.66 9.00
CA LEU A 28 -2.07 -20.50 9.29
C LEU A 28 -1.74 -22.00 9.32
N LEU A 29 -0.92 -22.47 8.38
CA LEU A 29 -0.51 -23.88 8.30
C LEU A 29 0.63 -24.24 9.25
N SER A 30 1.09 -23.30 10.08
CA SER A 30 2.16 -23.48 11.04
C SER A 30 3.45 -24.09 10.42
N SER A 31 3.66 -23.88 9.12
CA SER A 31 4.86 -24.27 8.38
C SER A 31 5.97 -23.24 8.67
N GLY A 32 6.42 -23.24 9.93
CA GLY A 32 7.14 -22.14 10.57
C GLY A 32 8.46 -21.72 9.95
N GLY A 33 9.03 -22.49 9.02
CA GLY A 33 10.31 -22.15 8.38
C GLY A 33 10.26 -21.00 7.38
N ASN A 34 9.12 -20.78 6.70
CA ASN A 34 9.09 -19.94 5.50
C ASN A 34 8.31 -18.60 5.65
N ALA A 35 7.59 -18.38 6.74
CA ALA A 35 6.76 -17.19 6.92
C ALA A 35 7.60 -15.89 6.87
N PHE A 36 8.76 -15.87 7.53
CA PHE A 36 9.64 -14.70 7.53
C PHE A 36 10.12 -14.34 6.12
N VAL A 37 10.46 -15.34 5.29
CA VAL A 37 10.89 -15.13 3.90
C VAL A 37 9.76 -14.50 3.08
N TRP A 38 8.53 -14.99 3.23
CA TRP A 38 7.37 -14.42 2.52
C TRP A 38 7.05 -12.99 2.97
N TYR A 39 7.20 -12.70 4.27
CA TYR A 39 7.06 -11.35 4.82
C TYR A 39 8.08 -10.37 4.18
N GLN A 40 9.37 -10.74 4.16
CA GLN A 40 10.40 -9.92 3.54
C GLN A 40 10.17 -9.74 2.04
N ARG A 41 9.80 -10.80 1.32
CA ARG A 41 9.46 -10.74 -0.11
C ARG A 41 8.31 -9.78 -0.38
N ALA A 42 7.26 -9.79 0.45
CA ALA A 42 6.14 -8.87 0.31
C ALA A 42 6.58 -7.40 0.46
N LEU A 43 7.40 -7.11 1.47
CA LEU A 43 7.91 -5.75 1.69
C LEU A 43 8.87 -5.30 0.59
N ILE A 44 9.78 -6.16 0.13
CA ILE A 44 10.71 -5.85 -0.96
C ILE A 44 9.95 -5.61 -2.26
N ALA A 45 8.94 -6.43 -2.57
CA ALA A 45 8.12 -6.24 -3.78
C ALA A 45 7.30 -4.94 -3.72
N ASN A 46 6.78 -4.57 -2.54
CA ASN A 46 6.11 -3.28 -2.34
C ASN A 46 7.08 -2.10 -2.42
N ALA A 47 8.29 -2.23 -1.87
CA ALA A 47 9.36 -1.25 -2.00
C ALA A 47 9.74 -1.05 -3.47
N ALA A 48 9.91 -2.13 -4.24
CA ALA A 48 10.19 -2.09 -5.66
C ALA A 48 9.07 -1.39 -6.45
N THR A 49 7.80 -1.74 -6.17
CA THR A 49 6.62 -1.05 -6.75
C THR A 49 6.68 0.46 -6.49
N SER A 50 7.00 0.83 -5.25
CA SER A 50 7.05 2.21 -4.80
C SER A 50 8.21 2.98 -5.44
N ALA A 51 9.40 2.38 -5.55
CA ALA A 51 10.56 2.96 -6.21
C ALA A 51 10.34 3.14 -7.72
N LEU A 52 9.72 2.17 -8.39
CA LEU A 52 9.36 2.26 -9.80
C LEU A 52 8.39 3.41 -10.06
N ARG A 53 7.35 3.54 -9.23
CA ARG A 53 6.41 4.67 -9.31
C ARG A 53 7.08 6.00 -9.07
N LEU A 54 8.00 6.06 -8.11
CA LEU A 54 8.76 7.28 -7.82
C LEU A 54 9.59 7.70 -9.04
N ARG A 55 10.30 6.74 -9.64
CA ARG A 55 11.06 6.96 -10.87
C ARG A 55 10.16 7.42 -12.03
N GLN A 56 8.99 6.78 -12.21
CA GLN A 56 8.02 7.18 -13.24
C GLN A 56 7.60 8.64 -13.07
N ARG A 57 7.28 9.07 -11.85
CA ARG A 57 6.89 10.46 -11.57
C ARG A 57 7.99 11.47 -11.88
N ILE A 58 9.23 11.15 -11.52
CA ILE A 58 10.40 11.99 -11.83
C ILE A 58 10.57 12.13 -13.35
N VAL A 59 10.48 11.01 -14.08
CA VAL A 59 10.61 11.00 -15.54
C VAL A 59 9.45 11.73 -16.23
N GLU A 60 8.22 11.54 -15.75
CA GLU A 60 7.01 12.21 -16.26
C GLU A 60 7.06 13.73 -16.10
N GLN A 61 7.72 14.24 -15.06
CA GLN A 61 7.88 15.68 -14.85
C GLN A 61 8.94 16.34 -15.75
N GLY A 62 9.54 15.60 -16.69
CA GLY A 62 10.47 16.14 -17.70
C GLY A 62 11.75 16.74 -17.14
N SER A 63 11.96 16.63 -15.83
CA SER A 63 13.10 17.20 -15.13
C SER A 63 14.22 16.16 -15.15
N GLN A 64 15.34 16.49 -15.79
CA GLN A 64 16.62 16.02 -15.25
C GLN A 64 16.60 16.36 -13.75
N LEU A 65 17.16 15.51 -12.87
CA LEU A 65 17.14 15.68 -11.41
C LEU A 65 17.73 17.03 -10.99
N HIS A 66 16.97 18.11 -11.13
CA HIS A 66 17.31 19.40 -10.58
C HIS A 66 16.89 19.26 -9.13
N LEU A 67 17.88 19.04 -8.26
CA LEU A 67 17.76 18.98 -6.81
C LEU A 67 17.39 20.38 -6.26
N THR A 68 16.29 20.93 -6.73
CA THR A 68 15.69 22.14 -6.21
C THR A 68 14.87 21.80 -4.98
N GLN A 69 14.79 22.72 -4.03
CA GLN A 69 13.97 22.54 -2.83
C GLN A 69 12.51 22.20 -3.17
N GLN A 70 11.98 22.78 -4.26
CA GLN A 70 10.61 22.54 -4.72
C GLN A 70 10.40 21.09 -5.22
N SER A 71 11.35 20.54 -5.99
CA SER A 71 11.25 19.15 -6.47
C SER A 71 11.39 18.15 -5.32
N LEU A 72 12.23 18.44 -4.34
CA LEU A 72 12.41 17.61 -3.14
C LEU A 72 11.18 17.63 -2.23
N LEU A 73 10.57 18.80 -2.00
CA LEU A 73 9.31 18.91 -1.26
C LEU A 73 8.18 18.16 -1.97
N GLN A 74 8.13 18.23 -3.29
CA GLN A 74 7.17 17.47 -4.07
C GLN A 74 7.41 15.96 -3.94
N LEU A 75 8.66 15.50 -4.04
CA LEU A 75 9.03 14.10 -3.88
C LEU A 75 8.68 13.55 -2.49
N ILE A 76 8.95 14.35 -1.45
CA ILE A 76 8.58 14.00 -0.07
C ILE A 76 7.08 13.90 0.10
N SER A 77 6.29 14.68 -0.63
CA SER A 77 4.83 14.60 -0.56
C SER A 77 4.21 13.41 -1.30
N GLU A 78 5.01 12.68 -2.09
CA GLU A 78 4.52 11.57 -2.91
C GLU A 78 4.25 10.31 -2.07
N ASP A 79 3.04 9.77 -2.23
CA ASP A 79 2.62 8.54 -1.55
C ASP A 79 3.56 7.35 -1.84
N SER A 80 4.18 7.32 -3.02
CA SER A 80 5.13 6.26 -3.39
C SER A 80 6.38 6.31 -2.50
N LEU A 81 6.90 7.49 -2.16
CA LEU A 81 8.04 7.60 -1.23
C LEU A 81 7.63 7.14 0.18
N HIS A 82 6.44 7.51 0.64
CA HIS A 82 5.96 7.09 1.95
C HIS A 82 5.92 5.56 2.09
N TYR A 83 5.37 4.84 1.10
CA TYR A 83 5.32 3.37 1.15
C TYR A 83 6.68 2.71 0.89
N LEU A 84 7.61 3.38 0.22
CA LEU A 84 9.00 2.94 0.13
C LEU A 84 9.66 2.96 1.52
N LEU A 85 9.60 4.10 2.21
CA LEU A 85 10.13 4.26 3.56
C LEU A 85 9.45 3.30 4.55
N TYR A 86 8.12 3.19 4.48
CA TYR A 86 7.35 2.20 5.23
C TYR A 86 7.92 0.79 5.07
N SER A 87 8.16 0.36 3.83
CA SER A 87 8.66 -0.99 3.55
C SER A 87 10.06 -1.21 4.12
N VAL A 88 10.95 -0.22 4.00
CA VAL A 88 12.30 -0.27 4.58
C VAL A 88 12.25 -0.32 6.10
N MET A 89 11.41 0.50 6.74
CA MET A 89 11.26 0.51 8.20
C MET A 89 10.82 -0.86 8.75
N PHE A 90 9.85 -1.50 8.10
CA PHE A 90 9.34 -2.82 8.52
C PHE A 90 10.22 -4.00 8.08
N LEU A 91 11.19 -3.78 7.17
CA LEU A 91 12.26 -4.74 6.87
C LEU A 91 13.35 -4.73 7.96
N LEU A 92 13.61 -3.56 8.55
CA LEU A 92 14.59 -3.37 9.63
C LEU A 92 14.02 -3.65 11.03
N ALA A 93 12.71 -3.83 11.13
CA ALA A 93 12.03 -4.16 12.38
C ALA A 93 11.71 -5.67 12.46
N PRO A 94 11.46 -6.20 13.68
CA PRO A 94 10.85 -7.52 13.83
C PRO A 94 9.56 -7.64 13.00
N PRO A 95 9.19 -8.83 12.51
CA PRO A 95 8.03 -8.98 11.64
C PRO A 95 6.74 -8.54 12.33
N VAL A 96 6.05 -7.56 11.74
CA VAL A 96 4.77 -7.04 12.22
C VAL A 96 3.68 -7.44 11.22
N THR A 97 2.89 -8.46 11.53
CA THR A 97 1.85 -9.00 10.62
C THR A 97 0.86 -7.93 10.16
N VAL A 98 0.47 -7.02 11.07
CA VAL A 98 -0.45 -5.91 10.79
C VAL A 98 0.09 -4.98 9.68
N ALA A 99 1.41 -4.92 9.51
CA ALA A 99 2.05 -4.08 8.51
C ALA A 99 1.86 -4.57 7.06
N ILE A 100 1.43 -5.82 6.88
CA ILE A 100 1.17 -6.41 5.56
C ILE A 100 -0.18 -5.96 4.97
N VAL A 101 -1.14 -5.60 5.82
CA VAL A 101 -2.50 -5.27 5.36
C VAL A 101 -2.52 -4.02 4.44
N PRO A 102 -1.87 -2.90 4.77
CA PRO A 102 -1.83 -1.74 3.88
C PRO A 102 -1.26 -2.05 2.50
N ILE A 103 -0.11 -2.74 2.44
CA ILE A 103 0.56 -3.07 1.18
C ILE A 103 -0.26 -4.04 0.33
N PHE A 104 -0.95 -4.99 0.96
CA PHE A 104 -1.86 -5.92 0.28
C PHE A 104 -3.03 -5.17 -0.34
N CYS A 105 -3.73 -4.33 0.45
CA CYS A 105 -4.89 -3.59 -0.03
C CYS A 105 -4.54 -2.66 -1.20
N PHE A 106 -3.41 -1.94 -1.13
CA PHE A 106 -2.98 -1.09 -2.25
C PHE A 106 -2.62 -1.89 -3.49
N ALA A 107 -1.85 -2.97 -3.34
CA ALA A 107 -1.50 -3.83 -4.47
C ALA A 107 -2.76 -4.41 -5.12
N PHE A 108 -3.73 -4.85 -4.29
CA PHE A 108 -4.99 -5.44 -4.75
C PHE A 108 -5.83 -4.44 -5.55
N LEU A 109 -6.09 -3.25 -4.99
CA LEU A 109 -6.86 -2.21 -5.69
C LEU A 109 -6.24 -1.80 -7.01
N HIS A 110 -4.91 -1.69 -7.04
CA HIS A 110 -4.19 -1.33 -8.25
C HIS A 110 -4.16 -2.46 -9.29
N CYS A 111 -4.05 -3.72 -8.87
CA CYS A 111 -4.17 -4.86 -9.78
C CYS A 111 -5.57 -4.91 -10.40
N LEU A 112 -6.64 -4.75 -9.60
CA LEU A 112 -8.02 -4.70 -10.10
C LEU A 112 -8.19 -3.65 -11.21
N GLY A 113 -7.71 -2.42 -10.99
CA GLY A 113 -7.78 -1.35 -12.00
C GLY A 113 -7.01 -1.67 -13.27
N PHE A 114 -5.79 -2.22 -13.15
CA PHE A 114 -5.00 -2.58 -14.33
C PHE A 114 -5.63 -3.75 -15.11
N THR A 115 -6.10 -4.78 -14.41
CA THR A 115 -6.79 -5.91 -15.01
C THR A 115 -8.07 -5.46 -15.74
N GLN A 116 -8.83 -4.52 -15.17
CA GLN A 116 -9.99 -3.94 -15.85
C GLN A 116 -9.61 -3.24 -17.16
N ASN A 117 -8.53 -2.48 -17.17
CA ASN A 117 -8.03 -1.83 -18.39
C ASN A 117 -7.61 -2.86 -19.45
N LEU A 118 -6.95 -3.95 -19.03
CA LEU A 118 -6.60 -5.04 -19.94
C LEU A 118 -7.85 -5.72 -20.54
N LEU A 119 -8.88 -5.96 -19.74
CA LEU A 119 -10.14 -6.53 -20.23
C LEU A 119 -10.87 -5.58 -21.20
N GLN A 120 -10.77 -4.27 -21.00
CA GLN A 120 -11.33 -3.28 -21.92
C GLN A 120 -10.60 -3.27 -23.26
N LEU A 121 -9.26 -3.36 -23.24
CA LEU A 121 -8.46 -3.46 -24.45
C LEU A 121 -8.78 -4.75 -25.22
N TYR A 122 -8.83 -5.89 -24.53
CA TYR A 122 -9.21 -7.17 -25.12
C TYR A 122 -10.60 -7.15 -25.75
N ALA A 123 -11.58 -6.55 -25.06
CA ALA A 123 -12.95 -6.41 -25.56
C ALA A 123 -13.09 -5.46 -26.75
N GLY A 124 -12.20 -4.47 -26.89
CA GLY A 124 -12.20 -3.56 -28.04
C GLY A 124 -11.61 -4.20 -29.31
N GLU A 125 -10.78 -5.23 -29.15
CA GLU A 125 -10.10 -5.93 -30.25
C GLU A 125 -10.90 -7.13 -30.77
N THR A 126 -11.82 -7.68 -29.97
CA THR A 126 -12.66 -8.84 -30.36
C THR A 126 -14.14 -8.47 -30.42
N SER A 127 -14.81 -8.85 -31.51
CA SER A 127 -16.25 -8.61 -31.75
C SER A 127 -17.19 -9.41 -30.81
N SER A 128 -16.68 -10.43 -30.12
CA SER A 128 -17.41 -11.19 -29.12
C SER A 128 -16.60 -11.28 -27.83
N THR A 129 -17.14 -10.71 -26.74
CA THR A 129 -16.50 -10.85 -25.43
C THR A 129 -16.87 -12.20 -24.82
N PRO A 130 -15.89 -13.06 -24.49
CA PRO A 130 -16.17 -14.37 -23.94
C PRO A 130 -16.83 -14.25 -22.56
N SER A 131 -17.70 -15.22 -22.24
CA SER A 131 -18.53 -15.21 -21.02
C SER A 131 -17.72 -15.21 -19.72
N TRP A 132 -16.48 -15.70 -19.73
CA TRP A 132 -15.58 -15.63 -18.58
C TRP A 132 -15.04 -14.21 -18.36
N ALA A 133 -14.75 -13.46 -19.43
CA ALA A 133 -14.21 -12.10 -19.34
C ALA A 133 -15.27 -11.14 -18.78
N SER A 134 -16.53 -11.28 -19.18
CA SER A 134 -17.64 -10.51 -18.61
C SER A 134 -17.86 -10.83 -17.12
N LYS A 135 -17.77 -12.11 -16.73
CA LYS A 135 -17.81 -12.53 -15.31
C LYS A 135 -16.66 -11.90 -14.51
N VAL A 136 -15.42 -11.99 -14.99
CA VAL A 136 -14.24 -11.38 -14.33
C VAL A 136 -14.42 -9.87 -14.19
N ARG A 137 -14.87 -9.18 -15.24
CA ARG A 137 -15.15 -7.73 -15.20
C ARG A 137 -16.19 -7.38 -14.13
N SER A 138 -17.24 -8.20 -13.98
CA SER A 138 -18.27 -8.00 -12.96
C SER A 138 -17.76 -8.21 -11.53
N LEU A 139 -16.82 -9.15 -11.33
CA LEU A 139 -16.19 -9.37 -10.02
C LEU A 139 -15.25 -8.21 -9.67
N ILE A 140 -14.48 -7.74 -10.65
CA ILE A 140 -13.59 -6.59 -10.48
C ILE A 140 -14.39 -5.34 -10.13
N SER A 141 -15.49 -5.06 -10.83
CA SER A 141 -16.32 -3.89 -10.53
C SER A 141 -16.97 -3.98 -9.15
N LYS A 142 -17.46 -5.15 -8.75
CA LYS A 142 -17.96 -5.38 -7.38
C LYS A 142 -16.86 -5.15 -6.33
N ALA A 143 -15.65 -5.63 -6.56
CA ALA A 143 -14.53 -5.43 -5.64
C ALA A 143 -14.12 -3.95 -5.55
N GLN A 144 -14.11 -3.24 -6.68
CA GLN A 144 -13.83 -1.80 -6.73
C GLN A 144 -14.91 -0.93 -6.09
N ASN A 145 -16.17 -1.35 -6.14
CA ASN A 145 -17.26 -0.66 -5.41
C ASN A 145 -16.99 -0.61 -3.91
N HIS A 146 -16.26 -1.59 -3.37
CA HIS A 146 -15.81 -1.62 -1.98
C HIS A 146 -14.45 -0.94 -1.76
N GLY A 147 -13.88 -0.29 -2.78
CA GLY A 147 -12.56 0.32 -2.72
C GLY A 147 -12.43 1.39 -1.64
N VAL A 148 -13.49 2.18 -1.42
CA VAL A 148 -13.54 3.17 -0.33
C VAL A 148 -13.43 2.51 1.04
N ASN A 149 -14.10 1.37 1.23
CA ASN A 149 -14.05 0.61 2.48
C ASN A 149 -12.65 0.02 2.69
N LEU A 150 -12.02 -0.50 1.63
CA LEU A 150 -10.63 -0.97 1.66
C LEU A 150 -9.67 0.15 2.08
N LEU A 151 -9.80 1.35 1.50
CA LEU A 151 -8.97 2.51 1.88
C LEU A 151 -9.21 2.95 3.34
N ARG A 152 -10.43 2.77 3.87
CA ARG A 152 -10.72 3.00 5.28
C ARG A 152 -10.06 1.95 6.18
N VAL A 153 -10.07 0.68 5.77
CA VAL A 153 -9.36 -0.41 6.48
C VAL A 153 -7.86 -0.12 6.54
N VAL A 154 -7.27 0.32 5.42
CA VAL A 154 -5.88 0.76 5.37
C VAL A 154 -5.62 1.88 6.38
N ALA A 155 -6.44 2.93 6.39
CA ALA A 155 -6.30 4.05 7.31
C ALA A 155 -6.34 3.62 8.78
N ILE A 156 -7.21 2.68 9.13
CA ILE A 156 -7.29 2.11 10.48
C ILE A 156 -6.01 1.33 10.82
N HIS A 157 -5.51 0.53 9.88
CA HIS A 157 -4.27 -0.23 10.07
C HIS A 157 -3.06 0.70 10.23
N GLU A 158 -2.99 1.80 9.49
CA GLU A 158 -1.92 2.79 9.64
C GLU A 158 -1.94 3.46 11.02
N ILE A 159 -3.12 3.76 11.57
CA ILE A 159 -3.23 4.30 12.92
C ILE A 159 -2.88 3.22 13.97
N LEU A 160 -3.36 1.99 13.79
CA LEU A 160 -3.09 0.87 14.70
C LEU A 160 -1.59 0.55 14.78
N LEU A 161 -0.88 0.64 13.66
CA LEU A 161 0.56 0.41 13.59
C LEU A 161 1.36 1.40 14.45
N MET A 162 0.84 2.60 14.71
CA MET A 162 1.44 3.52 15.67
C MET A 162 1.46 2.92 17.09
N VAL A 163 0.31 2.36 17.50
CA VAL A 163 0.17 1.72 18.81
C VAL A 163 1.11 0.51 18.91
N VAL A 164 1.16 -0.30 17.86
CA VAL A 164 2.06 -1.45 17.78
C VAL A 164 3.53 -1.01 17.84
N ALA A 165 3.92 0.04 17.12
CA ALA A 165 5.28 0.58 17.15
C ALA A 165 5.70 1.06 18.54
N ILE A 166 4.79 1.73 19.27
CA ILE A 166 5.02 2.15 20.65
C ILE A 166 5.22 0.94 21.57
N VAL A 167 4.38 -0.09 21.45
CA VAL A 167 4.51 -1.33 22.25
C VAL A 167 5.84 -2.05 21.95
N LEU A 168 6.27 -2.11 20.68
CA LEU A 168 7.56 -2.69 20.32
C LEU A 168 8.75 -1.90 20.89
N ALA A 169 8.63 -0.57 20.98
CA ALA A 169 9.65 0.26 21.59
C ALA A 169 9.76 0.00 23.10
N PHE A 170 8.64 -0.06 23.82
CA PHE A 170 8.65 -0.43 25.24
C PHE A 170 9.16 -1.85 25.49
N SER A 171 9.01 -2.76 24.52
CA SER A 171 9.57 -4.12 24.57
C SER A 171 11.09 -4.16 24.32
N GLY A 172 11.75 -3.03 24.04
CA GLY A 172 13.19 -2.95 23.75
C GLY A 172 13.60 -3.49 22.37
N ARG A 173 12.65 -3.93 21.54
CA ARG A 173 12.93 -4.60 20.26
C ARG A 173 13.27 -3.63 19.14
N ASN A 174 12.64 -2.46 19.12
CA ASN A 174 12.97 -1.40 18.17
C ASN A 174 12.54 -0.02 18.70
N LEU A 175 13.48 0.69 19.32
CA LEU A 175 13.23 2.00 19.96
C LEU A 175 12.98 3.12 18.94
N LEU A 176 13.58 3.02 17.75
CA LEU A 176 13.51 4.07 16.73
C LEU A 176 12.26 3.97 15.84
N LEU A 177 11.64 2.77 15.76
CA LEU A 177 10.44 2.52 14.95
C LEU A 177 9.31 3.53 15.17
N PRO A 178 8.85 3.85 16.41
CA PRO A 178 7.76 4.80 16.61
C PRO A 178 8.11 6.22 16.15
N PHE A 179 9.37 6.66 16.26
CA PHE A 179 9.79 7.99 15.81
C PHE A 179 9.67 8.13 14.29
N PHE A 180 10.22 7.16 13.55
CA PHE A 180 10.12 7.15 12.09
C PHE A 180 8.66 6.94 11.64
N TYR A 181 7.91 6.09 12.33
CA TYR A 181 6.52 5.81 11.99
C TYR A 181 5.61 7.00 12.26
N TYR A 182 5.91 7.80 13.28
CA TYR A 182 5.23 9.07 13.53
C TYR A 182 5.42 10.05 12.38
N HIS A 183 6.63 10.15 11.83
CA HIS A 183 6.87 10.97 10.66
C HIS A 183 6.08 10.47 9.44
N PHE A 184 6.09 9.16 9.17
CA PHE A 184 5.27 8.54 8.13
C PHE A 184 3.78 8.89 8.29
N LEU A 185 3.23 8.75 9.50
CA LEU A 185 1.82 9.03 9.76
C LEU A 185 1.48 10.52 9.60
N LYS A 186 2.39 11.42 10.03
CA LYS A 186 2.24 12.87 9.84
C LYS A 186 2.20 13.24 8.36
N LEU A 187 3.11 12.69 7.56
CA LEU A 187 3.12 12.86 6.11
C LEU A 187 1.83 12.30 5.48
N ARG A 188 1.35 11.16 6.00
CA ARG A 188 0.13 10.55 5.47
C ARG A 188 -1.14 11.34 5.79
N TYR A 189 -1.19 11.93 6.98
CA TYR A 189 -2.24 12.87 7.37
C TYR A 189 -2.25 14.16 6.52
N ALA A 190 -1.07 14.63 6.11
CA ALA A 190 -0.92 15.82 5.26
C ALA A 190 -1.19 15.55 3.76
N SER A 191 -1.12 14.30 3.31
CA SER A 191 -1.31 13.95 1.90
C SER A 191 -2.75 14.19 1.45
N ARG A 192 -2.92 14.94 0.35
CA ARG A 192 -4.23 15.29 -0.22
C ARG A 192 -4.88 14.15 -1.01
N ARG A 193 -4.12 13.11 -1.40
CA ARG A 193 -4.59 12.02 -2.29
C ARG A 193 -5.32 10.89 -1.57
N ASN A 194 -5.15 10.74 -0.25
CA ASN A 194 -5.89 9.78 0.57
C ASN A 194 -6.56 10.50 1.77
N PRO A 195 -7.77 11.05 1.61
CA PRO A 195 -8.46 11.77 2.69
C PRO A 195 -8.94 10.84 3.81
N TYR A 196 -8.86 9.51 3.63
CA TYR A 196 -9.46 8.56 4.54
C TYR A 196 -8.76 8.52 5.89
N CYS A 197 -7.42 8.64 5.94
CA CYS A 197 -6.68 8.74 7.21
C CYS A 197 -7.13 9.95 8.03
N ARG A 198 -7.35 11.11 7.38
CA ARG A 198 -7.89 12.31 8.03
C ARG A 198 -9.34 12.12 8.50
N SER A 199 -10.18 11.48 7.69
CA SER A 199 -11.59 11.22 8.03
C SER A 199 -11.74 10.27 9.23
N VAL A 200 -10.94 9.21 9.28
CA VAL A 200 -10.94 8.23 10.37
C VAL A 200 -10.40 8.87 11.65
N CYS A 201 -9.28 9.60 11.57
CA CYS A 201 -8.69 10.25 12.73
C CYS A 201 -9.66 11.27 13.36
N LYS A 202 -10.35 12.08 12.54
CA LYS A 202 -11.41 12.98 13.01
C LYS A 202 -12.59 12.23 13.66
N SER A 203 -13.05 11.15 13.03
CA SER A 203 -14.20 10.38 13.52
C SER A 203 -13.90 9.67 14.84
N SER A 204 -12.71 9.09 14.98
CA SER A 204 -12.25 8.44 16.22
C SER A 204 -12.10 9.46 17.35
N PHE A 205 -11.59 10.66 17.07
CA PHE A 205 -11.46 11.72 18.05
C PHE A 205 -12.82 12.27 18.51
N ILE A 206 -13.77 12.48 17.59
CA ILE A 206 -15.14 12.89 17.93
C ILE A 206 -15.83 11.82 18.80
N ARG A 207 -15.69 10.55 18.43
CA ARG A 207 -16.28 9.42 19.16
C ARG A 207 -15.67 9.26 20.56
N ALA A 208 -14.37 9.48 20.72
CA ALA A 208 -13.69 9.49 22.02
C ALA A 208 -14.17 10.65 22.90
N ARG A 209 -14.36 11.85 22.32
CA ARG A 209 -14.86 13.02 23.04
C ARG A 209 -16.29 12.84 23.55
N VAL A 210 -17.17 12.26 22.73
CA VAL A 210 -18.56 11.94 23.14
C VAL A 210 -18.58 10.91 24.27
N ARG A 211 -17.66 9.93 24.25
CA ARG A 211 -17.59 8.87 25.26
C ARG A 211 -16.95 9.32 26.59
N LEU A 212 -16.28 10.46 26.62
CA LEU A 212 -15.72 11.10 27.81
C LEU A 212 -16.63 12.21 28.38
N SER A 213 -17.77 12.47 27.73
CA SER A 213 -18.75 13.48 28.12
C SER A 213 -20.04 12.84 28.69
N VAL A 214 -19.99 11.54 29.00
CA VAL A 214 -21.00 10.73 29.68
C VAL A 214 -20.33 10.10 30.89
#